data_AF-A0A9D7AQ62-F1
#
_entry.id   AF-A0A9D7AQ62-F1
#
_cell.length_a   1.000
_cell.length_b   1.000
_cell.length_c   1.000
_cell.angle_alpha   90.00
_cell.angle_beta   90.00
_cell.angle_gamma   90.00
#
_symmetry.space_group_name_H-M   'P 1'
#
loop_
_entity.id
_entity.type
_entity.pdbx_description
1 polymer ?
#
loop_
_entity_poly.entity_id
_entity_poly.type
_entity_poly.pdbx_seq_one_letter_code
_entity_poly.pdbx_strand_id
1 'polypeptide(L)'
;MDRNTHQTGTQPTATPAAAGSAPALCPHLAPALDALLRQGARVLAAAPMAWSKIDLEVVLDSGPPLAELPAHLLANAVQTWTNTDAHYPLAQGLVCRACRHSLGWPLHSPQAS
;
A
#
# COMPACT_ATOMS: atom_id res chain seq x y z
N MET A 1 -36.12 20.80 51.21
CA MET A 1 -36.57 22.04 50.56
C MET A 1 -35.31 22.91 50.55
N ASP A 2 -34.55 23.13 49.47
CA ASP A 2 -34.88 23.17 48.05
C ASP A 2 -33.65 22.86 47.17
N ARG A 3 -33.96 22.44 45.95
CA ARG A 3 -33.05 22.18 44.82
C ARG A 3 -32.38 23.48 44.36
N ASN A 4 -31.13 23.41 43.90
CA ASN A 4 -30.77 24.15 42.70
C ASN A 4 -29.81 23.34 41.81
N THR A 5 -30.25 23.19 40.57
CA THR A 5 -29.67 22.46 39.45
C THR A 5 -28.68 23.33 38.67
N HIS A 6 -27.99 22.68 37.74
CA HIS A 6 -27.18 23.21 36.64
C HIS A 6 -25.70 23.47 36.94
N GLN A 7 -24.85 22.58 36.45
CA GLN A 7 -24.07 22.91 35.26
C GLN A 7 -23.62 21.63 34.54
N THR A 8 -24.28 21.40 33.42
CA THR A 8 -23.97 20.42 32.38
C THR A 8 -22.66 20.83 31.72
N GLY A 9 -21.54 20.31 32.24
CA GLY A 9 -20.29 20.29 31.49
C GLY A 9 -20.41 19.23 30.40
N THR A 10 -20.88 19.64 29.23
CA THR A 10 -20.76 18.84 28.00
C THR A 10 -19.29 18.53 27.78
N GLN A 11 -18.87 17.31 28.11
CA GLN A 11 -17.66 16.74 27.56
C GLN A 11 -17.75 16.90 26.03
N PRO A 12 -16.76 17.52 25.36
CA PRO A 12 -16.61 17.27 23.95
C PRO A 12 -16.30 15.78 23.84
N THR A 13 -17.30 15.02 23.39
CA THR A 13 -17.11 13.67 22.89
C THR A 13 -16.00 13.78 21.86
N ALA A 14 -14.79 13.38 22.25
CA ALA A 14 -13.72 13.18 21.30
C ALA A 14 -14.26 12.13 20.34
N THR A 15 -14.65 12.59 19.15
CA THR A 15 -14.91 11.74 18.00
C THR A 15 -13.79 10.71 17.99
N PRO A 16 -14.08 9.39 18.02
CA PRO A 16 -13.03 8.43 17.77
C PRO A 16 -12.47 8.83 16.41
N ALA A 17 -11.20 9.27 16.37
CA ALA A 17 -10.49 9.47 15.13
C ALA A 17 -10.75 8.20 14.36
N ALA A 18 -11.52 8.32 13.26
CA ALA A 18 -11.82 7.20 12.39
C ALA A 18 -10.47 6.54 12.18
N ALA A 19 -10.31 5.33 12.72
CA ALA A 19 -9.14 4.52 12.45
C ALA A 19 -9.12 4.48 10.93
N GLY A 20 -8.25 5.30 10.34
CA GLY A 20 -8.29 5.58 8.92
C GLY A 20 -8.06 4.24 8.29
N SER A 21 -9.13 3.64 7.76
CA SER A 21 -9.04 2.37 7.08
C SER A 21 -8.05 2.63 5.97
N ALA A 22 -6.82 2.16 6.15
CA ALA A 22 -5.80 2.26 5.13
C ALA A 22 -6.47 1.78 3.84
N PRO A 23 -6.46 2.58 2.77
CA PRO A 23 -7.21 2.26 1.57
C PRO A 23 -6.88 0.82 1.17
N ALA A 24 -7.91 -0.02 1.16
CA ALA A 24 -7.73 -1.44 0.95
C ALA A 24 -7.17 -1.64 -0.45
N LEU A 25 -6.05 -2.36 -0.55
CA LEU A 25 -5.47 -2.74 -1.83
C LEU A 25 -6.52 -3.50 -2.65
N CYS A 26 -6.50 -3.34 -3.98
CA CYS A 26 -7.55 -3.91 -4.81
C CYS A 26 -7.49 -5.45 -4.78
N PRO A 27 -8.62 -6.15 -4.97
CA PRO A 27 -8.66 -7.61 -4.93
C PRO A 27 -7.78 -8.28 -6.00
N HIS A 28 -7.41 -7.56 -7.06
CA HIS A 28 -6.48 -8.07 -8.08
C HIS A 28 -5.03 -8.15 -7.58
N LEU A 29 -4.62 -7.22 -6.70
CA LEU A 29 -3.26 -7.18 -6.14
C LEU A 29 -3.15 -7.84 -4.76
N ALA A 30 -4.28 -8.03 -4.06
CA ALA A 30 -4.30 -8.67 -2.75
C ALA A 30 -3.62 -10.06 -2.72
N PRO A 31 -3.81 -10.96 -3.71
CA PRO A 31 -3.12 -12.26 -3.70
C PRO A 31 -1.59 -12.13 -3.80
N ALA A 32 -1.11 -11.14 -4.56
CA ALA A 32 0.32 -10.88 -4.70
C ALA A 32 0.90 -10.29 -3.41
N LEU A 33 0.22 -9.31 -2.80
CA LEU A 33 0.61 -8.77 -1.50
C LEU A 33 0.68 -9.88 -0.44
N ASP A 34 -0.36 -10.71 -0.33
CA ASP A 34 -0.41 -11.82 0.62
C ASP A 34 0.74 -12.82 0.41
N ALA A 35 1.09 -13.13 -0.84
CA ALA A 35 2.20 -14.02 -1.17
C ALA A 35 3.55 -13.42 -0.73
N LEU A 36 3.77 -12.13 -1.00
CA LEU A 36 5.00 -11.42 -0.65
C LEU A 36 5.15 -11.27 0.87
N LEU A 37 4.06 -10.99 1.58
CA LEU A 37 4.06 -10.96 3.05
C LEU A 37 4.40 -12.33 3.66
N ARG A 38 3.87 -13.42 3.10
CA ARG A 38 4.23 -14.79 3.53
C ARG A 38 5.69 -15.15 3.24
N GLN A 39 6.31 -14.51 2.24
CA GLN A 39 7.74 -14.66 1.93
C GLN A 39 8.64 -13.79 2.84
N GLY A 40 8.05 -12.97 3.72
CA GLY A 40 8.77 -12.16 4.69
C GLY A 40 8.90 -10.68 4.35
N ALA A 41 8.33 -10.22 3.22
CA ALA A 41 8.29 -8.80 2.90
C ALA A 41 7.42 -8.03 3.92
N ARG A 42 7.71 -6.74 4.10
CA ARG A 42 6.97 -5.87 5.02
C ARG A 42 6.48 -4.62 4.30
N VAL A 43 5.24 -4.23 4.59
CA VAL A 43 4.70 -2.95 4.12
C VAL A 43 5.41 -1.81 4.85
N LEU A 44 6.08 -0.96 4.09
CA LEU A 44 6.69 0.28 4.56
C LEU A 44 5.71 1.44 4.52
N ALA A 45 4.90 1.52 3.47
CA ALA A 45 3.93 2.58 3.27
C ALA A 45 2.74 2.09 2.43
N ALA A 46 1.58 2.67 2.67
CA ALA A 46 0.41 2.56 1.82
C ALA A 46 -0.23 3.95 1.73
N ALA A 47 -0.06 4.64 0.61
CA ALA A 47 -0.41 6.04 0.49
C ALA A 47 -1.11 6.36 -0.84
N PRO A 48 -2.15 7.23 -0.81
CA PRO A 48 -2.71 7.77 -2.02
C PRO A 48 -1.69 8.61 -2.79
N MET A 49 -1.68 8.49 -4.11
CA MET A 49 -0.70 9.14 -4.98
C MET A 49 -1.35 10.29 -5.76
N ALA A 50 -1.35 11.51 -5.20
CA ALA A 50 -2.08 12.66 -5.74
C ALA A 50 -1.59 13.14 -7.12
N TRP A 51 -0.36 12.80 -7.52
CA TRP A 51 0.27 13.26 -8.77
C TRP A 51 0.59 12.14 -9.75
N SER A 52 0.10 10.93 -9.49
CA SER A 52 0.30 9.77 -10.36
C SER A 52 -1.00 9.37 -11.06
N LYS A 53 -0.89 8.55 -12.10
CA LYS A 53 -2.05 7.84 -12.67
C LYS A 53 -2.56 6.70 -11.77
N ILE A 54 -1.93 6.53 -10.62
CA ILE A 54 -2.20 5.53 -9.58
C ILE A 54 -2.89 6.25 -8.42
N ASP A 55 -3.99 5.70 -7.94
CA ASP A 55 -4.76 6.21 -6.80
C ASP A 55 -4.15 5.79 -5.46
N LEU A 56 -3.52 4.61 -5.40
CA LEU A 56 -2.91 4.04 -4.20
C LEU A 56 -1.63 3.29 -4.54
N GLU A 57 -0.54 3.60 -3.85
CA GLU A 57 0.70 2.83 -3.88
C GLU A 57 0.95 2.18 -2.52
N VAL A 58 1.24 0.87 -2.56
CA VAL A 58 1.76 0.12 -1.42
C VAL A 58 3.24 -0.19 -1.69
N VAL A 59 4.10 0.24 -0.77
CA VAL A 59 5.55 0.04 -0.85
C VAL A 59 5.97 -1.03 0.14
N LEU A 60 6.71 -2.03 -0.33
CA LEU A 60 7.33 -3.07 0.47
C LEU A 60 8.82 -2.80 0.66
N ASP A 61 9.40 -3.33 1.73
CA ASP A 61 10.85 -3.27 1.98
C ASP A 61 11.68 -4.15 1.04
N SER A 62 11.05 -5.19 0.50
CA SER A 62 11.71 -6.23 -0.30
C SER A 62 10.70 -6.94 -1.18
N GLY A 63 11.21 -7.64 -2.19
CA GLY A 63 10.43 -8.51 -3.06
C GLY A 63 11.32 -9.22 -4.07
N PRO A 64 10.85 -10.30 -4.70
CA PRO A 64 11.63 -11.06 -5.67
C PRO A 64 11.83 -10.26 -6.97
N PRO A 65 12.81 -10.66 -7.81
CA PRO A 65 12.86 -10.21 -9.20
C PRO A 65 11.55 -10.50 -9.93
N LEU A 66 11.09 -9.57 -10.79
CA LEU A 66 9.84 -9.75 -11.55
C LEU A 66 9.81 -11.05 -12.36
N ALA A 67 10.96 -11.53 -12.85
CA ALA A 67 11.08 -12.77 -13.61
C ALA A 67 10.80 -14.04 -12.79
N GLU A 68 10.89 -13.95 -11.46
CA GLU A 68 10.63 -15.06 -10.54
C GLU A 68 9.19 -15.06 -10.01
N LEU A 69 8.38 -14.07 -10.38
CA LEU A 69 6.99 -14.01 -9.97
C LEU A 69 6.17 -15.12 -10.65
N PRO A 70 5.38 -15.89 -9.90
CA PRO A 70 4.45 -16.84 -10.47
C PRO A 70 3.47 -16.18 -11.44
N ALA A 71 3.27 -16.76 -12.63
CA ALA A 71 2.41 -16.20 -13.68
C ALA A 71 0.96 -15.97 -13.22
N HIS A 72 0.46 -16.75 -12.25
CA HIS A 72 -0.89 -16.58 -11.71
C HIS A 72 -1.05 -15.26 -10.92
N LEU A 73 0.04 -14.67 -10.41
CA LEU A 73 0.02 -13.35 -9.78
C LEU A 73 -0.03 -12.21 -10.81
N LEU A 74 0.29 -12.51 -12.06
CA LEU A 74 0.21 -11.59 -13.20
C LEU A 74 -1.12 -11.75 -13.97
N ALA A 75 -2.05 -12.55 -13.45
CA ALA A 75 -3.38 -12.67 -14.02
C ALA A 75 -4.24 -11.43 -13.71
N ASN A 76 -5.31 -11.22 -14.48
CA ASN A 76 -6.40 -10.26 -14.17
C ASN A 76 -5.97 -8.78 -14.05
N ALA A 77 -5.66 -8.13 -15.18
CA ALA A 77 -5.38 -6.69 -15.30
C ALA A 77 -4.18 -6.16 -14.49
N VAL A 78 -3.41 -7.06 -13.88
CA VAL A 78 -2.13 -6.78 -13.24
C VAL A 78 -1.02 -6.80 -14.29
N GLN A 79 -0.15 -5.79 -14.24
CA GLN A 79 1.03 -5.69 -15.09
C GLN A 79 2.25 -5.42 -14.22
N THR A 80 3.43 -5.75 -14.72
CA THR A 80 4.67 -5.39 -14.08
C THR A 80 5.10 -3.98 -14.48
N TRP A 81 5.82 -3.29 -13.60
CA TRP A 81 6.49 -2.03 -13.90
C TRP A 81 7.88 -2.02 -13.26
N THR A 82 8.77 -1.22 -13.84
CA THR A 82 10.11 -0.99 -13.33
C THR A 82 10.43 0.50 -13.44
N ASN A 83 10.97 1.09 -12.38
CA ASN A 83 11.57 2.41 -12.40
C ASN A 83 13.08 2.26 -12.43
N THR A 84 13.68 2.68 -13.54
CA THR A 84 15.14 2.72 -13.74
C THR A 84 15.67 4.15 -13.86
N ASP A 85 14.86 5.16 -13.53
CA ASP A 85 15.28 6.54 -13.52
C ASP A 85 16.26 6.78 -12.36
N ALA A 86 17.47 7.24 -12.68
CA ALA A 86 18.55 7.48 -11.71
C ALA A 86 18.23 8.61 -10.70
N HIS A 87 17.21 9.44 -10.98
CA HIS A 87 16.77 10.48 -10.04
C HIS A 87 15.92 9.93 -8.89
N TYR A 88 15.47 8.67 -8.98
CA TYR A 88 14.65 8.00 -7.97
C TYR A 88 15.28 6.68 -7.55
N PRO A 89 14.92 6.15 -6.36
CA PRO A 89 15.29 4.78 -6.00
C PRO A 89 14.81 3.80 -7.07
N LEU A 90 15.71 2.90 -7.49
CA LEU A 90 15.37 1.83 -8.41
C LEU A 90 14.31 0.95 -7.76
N ALA A 91 13.19 0.78 -8.45
CA ALA A 91 12.05 0.06 -7.94
C ALA A 91 11.41 -0.78 -9.03
N GLN A 92 10.70 -1.81 -8.62
CA GLN A 92 9.90 -2.65 -9.49
C GLN A 92 8.62 -3.04 -8.77
N GLY A 93 7.66 -3.57 -9.51
CA GLY A 93 6.49 -4.11 -8.87
C GLY A 93 5.35 -4.41 -9.82
N LEU A 94 4.17 -4.43 -9.23
CA LEU A 94 2.91 -4.74 -9.89
C LEU A 94 1.99 -3.52 -9.89
N VAL A 95 1.19 -3.41 -10.94
CA VAL A 95 0.17 -2.38 -11.08
C VAL A 95 -1.11 -2.99 -11.63
N CYS A 96 -2.22 -2.75 -10.96
CA CYS A 96 -3.54 -3.04 -11.50
C CYS A 96 -4.05 -1.79 -12.21
N ARG A 97 -4.10 -1.80 -13.56
CA ARG A 97 -4.55 -0.63 -14.32
C ARG A 97 -6.05 -0.38 -14.21
N ALA A 98 -6.84 -1.43 -13.96
CA ALA A 98 -8.29 -1.32 -13.78
C ALA A 98 -8.66 -0.58 -12.48
N CYS A 99 -7.96 -0.88 -11.39
CA CYS A 99 -8.19 -0.23 -10.09
C CYS A 99 -7.24 0.93 -9.82
N ARG A 100 -6.24 1.16 -10.68
CA ARG A 100 -5.18 2.16 -10.52
C ARG A 100 -4.45 2.05 -9.18
N HIS A 101 -4.17 0.83 -8.72
CA HIS A 101 -3.36 0.59 -7.52
C HIS A 101 -2.01 -0.01 -7.92
N SER A 102 -0.95 0.29 -7.17
CA SER A 102 0.38 -0.32 -7.34
C SER A 102 0.86 -0.99 -6.06
N LEU A 103 1.71 -1.99 -6.25
CA LEU A 103 2.51 -2.64 -5.22
C LEU A 103 3.96 -2.60 -5.69
N GLY A 104 4.83 -1.90 -4.97
CA GLY A 104 6.23 -1.67 -5.35
C GLY A 104 7.21 -2.14 -4.30
N TRP A 105 8.41 -2.53 -4.73
CA TRP A 105 9.55 -2.89 -3.88
C TRP A 105 10.87 -2.51 -4.57
N PRO A 106 11.99 -2.45 -3.84
CA PRO A 106 13.28 -2.11 -4.42
C PRO A 106 13.68 -3.06 -5.56
N LEU A 107 14.27 -2.50 -6.61
CA LEU A 107 14.97 -3.29 -7.60
C LEU A 107 16.32 -3.67 -6.98
N HIS A 108 16.46 -4.91 -6.53
CA HIS A 108 17.76 -5.41 -6.10
C HIS A 108 18.67 -5.43 -7.32
N SER A 109 19.63 -4.51 -7.39
CA SER A 109 20.75 -4.68 -8.31
C SER A 109 21.45 -5.97 -7.90
N PRO A 110 21.82 -6.87 -8.83
CA PRO A 110 22.78 -7.91 -8.50
C PRO A 110 24.03 -7.18 -8.05
N GLN A 111 24.27 -7.18 -6.74
CA GLN A 111 25.50 -6.64 -6.18
C GLN A 111 26.59 -7.55 -6.71
N ALA A 112 27.34 -7.06 -7.71
CA ALA A 112 28.51 -7.74 -8.21
C ALA A 112 29.42 -7.97 -6.99
N SER A 113 29.52 -9.24 -6.60
CA SER A 113 30.51 -9.71 -5.62
C SER A 113 31.88 -9.77 -6.27
#